data_AF-A0A7W4YMF2-F1
#
_entry.id   AF-A0A7W4YMF2-F1
#
_cell.length_a   1.000
_cell.length_b   1.000
_cell.length_c   1.000
_cell.angle_alpha   90.00
_cell.angle_beta   90.00
_cell.angle_gamma   90.00
#
_symmetry.space_group_name_H-M   'P 1'
#
loop_
_entity.id
_entity.type
_entity.pdbx_description
1 polymer ?
#
loop_
_entity_poly.entity_id
_entity_poly.type
_entity_poly.pdbx_seq_one_letter_code
_entity_poly.pdbx_strand_id
1 'polypeptide(L)'
;MWSVASSPQWEAGQNAAGNWGGSSTAVFKGSEHPYEAAKFALWLNTSEEALTALNESANIYPATTAGLDLPVLKEGVDFYGGQAIYDVFAAAAAEVNPDFLWGPTMTQTYADVSDGFQKAVTGQGTLEDALKSAQSSTIDTLEAQSIPVSE
;
A
#
# COMPACT_ATOMS: atom_id res chain seq x y z
N MET A 1 4.61 -1.06 -26.14
CA MET A 1 4.77 0.07 -25.20
C MET A 1 3.94 -0.22 -23.98
N TRP A 2 4.40 0.13 -22.78
CA TRP A 2 3.61 -0.05 -21.56
C TRP A 2 2.55 1.06 -21.45
N SER A 3 1.45 0.76 -20.77
CA SER A 3 0.40 1.71 -20.41
C SER A 3 -0.20 1.31 -19.06
N VAL A 4 -0.80 2.27 -18.38
CA VAL A 4 -1.48 2.06 -17.10
C VAL A 4 -2.99 2.09 -17.31
N ALA A 5 -3.71 1.18 -16.64
CA ALA A 5 -5.16 1.12 -16.63
C ALA A 5 -5.66 0.82 -15.22
N SER A 6 -6.93 1.11 -14.93
CA SER A 6 -7.56 0.71 -13.67
C SER A 6 -7.53 -0.80 -13.48
N SER A 7 -7.51 -1.24 -12.22
CA SER A 7 -7.61 -2.66 -11.88
C SER A 7 -8.91 -3.28 -12.39
N PRO A 8 -8.91 -4.56 -12.80
CA PRO A 8 -10.13 -5.26 -13.16
C PRO A 8 -11.09 -5.34 -11.97
N GLN A 9 -12.38 -5.29 -12.28
CA GLN A 9 -13.47 -5.25 -11.29
C GLN A 9 -14.17 -6.59 -11.25
N TRP A 10 -14.66 -7.00 -10.08
CA TRP A 10 -15.30 -8.31 -9.93
C TRP A 10 -16.69 -8.36 -10.57
N GLU A 11 -17.45 -7.27 -10.44
CA GLU A 11 -18.73 -7.08 -11.10
C GLU A 11 -18.67 -5.90 -12.08
N ALA A 12 -19.42 -5.99 -13.17
CA ALA A 12 -19.50 -4.92 -14.15
C ALA A 12 -20.09 -3.64 -13.53
N GLY A 13 -19.40 -2.52 -13.70
CA GLY A 13 -19.84 -1.21 -13.21
C GLY A 13 -19.43 -0.90 -11.77
N GLN A 14 -18.73 -1.80 -11.08
CA GLN A 14 -18.08 -1.49 -9.81
C GLN A 14 -16.78 -0.71 -10.02
N ASN A 15 -16.38 0.02 -8.99
CA ASN A 15 -15.13 0.78 -8.91
C ASN A 15 -14.53 0.53 -7.52
N ALA A 16 -13.57 -0.39 -7.45
CA ALA A 16 -12.86 -0.74 -6.23
C ALA A 16 -11.36 -0.81 -6.49
N ALA A 17 -10.59 -0.24 -5.57
CA ALA A 17 -9.14 -0.31 -5.55
C ALA A 17 -8.63 -0.77 -4.18
N GLY A 18 -7.38 -1.24 -4.15
CA GLY A 18 -6.67 -1.60 -2.94
C GLY A 18 -5.28 -1.01 -2.93
N ASN A 19 -4.74 -0.76 -1.74
CA ASN A 19 -3.36 -0.35 -1.58
C ASN A 19 -2.44 -1.57 -1.59
N TRP A 20 -1.35 -1.49 -2.35
CA TRP A 20 -0.27 -2.46 -2.31
C TRP A 20 1.04 -1.75 -2.00
N GLY A 21 1.57 -1.95 -0.80
CA GLY A 21 2.73 -1.21 -0.30
C GLY A 21 2.36 0.16 0.26
N GLY A 22 3.13 1.18 -0.13
CA GLY A 22 3.15 2.46 0.57
C GLY A 22 4.11 2.43 1.76
N SER A 23 4.61 3.59 2.16
CA SER A 23 5.56 3.72 3.27
C SER A 23 5.22 4.95 4.09
N SER A 24 5.67 4.94 5.35
CA SER A 24 5.54 6.06 6.26
C SER A 24 6.90 6.40 6.87
N THR A 25 7.05 7.65 7.30
CA THR A 25 8.22 8.08 8.07
C THR A 25 7.84 8.12 9.55
N ALA A 26 8.49 7.29 10.36
CA ALA A 26 8.27 7.26 11.80
C ALA A 26 9.47 7.85 12.56
N VAL A 27 9.19 8.65 13.59
CA VAL A 27 10.20 9.15 14.52
C VAL A 27 10.22 8.24 15.74
N PHE A 28 11.35 7.61 16.00
CA PHE A 28 11.49 6.73 17.15
C PHE A 28 11.43 7.50 18.47
N LYS A 29 10.79 6.89 19.48
CA LYS A 29 10.66 7.44 20.84
C LYS A 29 12.01 7.82 21.48
N GLY A 30 13.08 7.12 21.11
CA GLY A 30 14.44 7.37 21.63
C GLY A 30 15.24 8.43 20.87
N SER A 31 14.64 9.16 19.92
CA SER A 31 15.34 10.22 19.19
C SER A 31 15.78 11.35 20.13
N GLU A 32 17.02 11.83 19.99
CA GLU A 32 17.51 13.02 20.69
C GLU A 32 16.88 14.32 20.14
N HIS A 33 16.30 14.26 18.93
CA HIS A 33 15.70 15.38 18.21
C HIS A 33 14.30 15.04 17.68
N PRO A 34 13.33 14.69 18.55
CA PRO A 34 12.03 14.21 18.09
C PRO A 34 11.21 15.30 17.37
N TYR A 35 11.36 16.56 17.77
CA TYR A 35 10.63 17.68 17.18
C TYR A 35 11.15 18.03 15.79
N GLU A 36 12.47 18.12 15.62
CA GLU A 36 13.13 18.41 14.35
C GLU A 36 12.91 17.27 13.35
N ALA A 37 13.05 16.01 13.82
CA ALA A 37 12.80 14.85 12.99
C ALA A 37 11.33 14.79 12.52
N ALA A 38 10.37 15.11 13.39
CA ALA A 38 8.95 15.16 13.02
C ALA A 38 8.67 16.30 12.02
N LYS A 39 9.31 17.46 12.18
CA LYS A 39 9.21 18.57 11.22
C LYS A 39 9.74 18.17 9.84
N PHE A 40 10.89 17.50 9.79
CA PHE A 40 11.46 17.02 8.55
C PHE A 40 10.54 15.98 7.89
N ALA A 41 10.07 15.00 8.66
CA ALA A 41 9.14 13.99 8.17
C ALA A 41 7.85 14.60 7.61
N LEU A 42 7.30 15.62 8.28
CA LEU A 42 6.14 16.35 7.78
C LEU A 42 6.47 17.06 6.45
N TRP A 43 7.53 17.87 6.43
CA TRP A 43 7.95 18.60 5.22
C TRP A 43 8.19 17.66 4.03
N LEU A 44 8.91 16.54 4.26
CA LEU A 44 9.25 15.55 3.24
C LEU A 44 8.00 14.95 2.57
N ASN A 45 6.93 14.75 3.35
CA ASN A 45 5.72 14.06 2.88
C ASN A 45 4.58 15.00 2.51
N THR A 46 4.67 16.31 2.77
CA THR A 46 3.55 17.24 2.53
C THR A 46 3.92 18.53 1.79
N SER A 47 5.19 18.90 1.67
CA SER A 47 5.56 20.12 0.96
C SER A 47 5.56 19.92 -0.55
N GLU A 48 5.14 20.95 -1.29
CA GLU A 48 5.15 20.89 -2.76
C GLU A 48 6.57 20.68 -3.30
N GLU A 49 7.57 21.32 -2.71
CA GLU A 49 8.98 21.19 -3.08
C GLU A 49 9.48 19.75 -2.92
N ALA A 50 9.30 19.15 -1.73
CA ALA A 50 9.79 17.80 -1.48
C ALA A 50 9.06 16.76 -2.34
N LEU A 51 7.73 16.89 -2.46
CA LEU A 51 6.92 15.98 -3.26
C LEU A 51 7.26 16.06 -4.74
N THR A 52 7.48 17.26 -5.27
CA THR A 52 7.95 17.46 -6.65
C THR A 52 9.31 16.79 -6.85
N ALA A 53 10.28 17.05 -5.96
CA ALA A 53 11.61 16.46 -6.05
C ALA A 53 11.60 14.93 -5.97
N LEU A 54 10.76 14.35 -5.10
CA LEU A 54 10.58 12.89 -4.97
C LEU A 54 9.97 12.28 -6.23
N ASN A 55 9.03 12.98 -6.87
CA ASN A 55 8.44 12.53 -8.12
C ASN A 55 9.45 12.58 -9.29
N GLU A 56 10.12 13.72 -9.49
CA GLU A 56 11.10 13.87 -10.58
C GLU A 56 12.28 12.89 -10.45
N SER A 57 12.74 12.64 -9.22
CA SER A 57 13.92 11.82 -8.98
C SER A 57 13.63 10.31 -8.95
N ALA A 58 12.43 9.92 -8.50
CA ALA A 58 12.13 8.53 -8.17
C ALA A 58 10.70 8.09 -8.52
N ASN A 59 9.94 8.91 -9.24
CA ASN A 59 8.54 8.68 -9.63
C ASN A 59 7.61 8.40 -8.44
N ILE A 60 7.97 8.90 -7.25
CA ILE A 60 7.16 8.72 -6.05
C ILE A 60 5.84 9.46 -6.20
N TYR A 61 4.75 8.76 -5.94
CA TYR A 61 3.40 9.30 -5.97
C TYR A 61 3.01 9.83 -4.58
N PRO A 62 2.51 11.07 -4.45
CA PRO A 62 2.14 11.63 -3.16
C PRO A 62 0.99 10.89 -2.46
N ALA A 63 1.06 10.83 -1.13
CA ALA A 63 -0.02 10.28 -0.30
C ALA A 63 -0.99 11.37 0.20
N THR A 64 -0.69 12.66 -0.01
CA THR A 64 -1.56 13.78 0.39
C THR A 64 -2.51 14.14 -0.74
N THR A 65 -3.74 14.55 -0.39
CA THR A 65 -4.73 15.02 -1.38
C THR A 65 -4.24 16.26 -2.12
N ALA A 66 -3.65 17.22 -1.41
CA ALA A 66 -3.09 18.43 -2.02
C ALA A 66 -1.92 18.13 -2.98
N GLY A 67 -1.11 17.11 -2.67
CA GLY A 67 0.00 16.71 -3.53
C GLY A 67 -0.43 16.16 -4.89
N LEU A 68 -1.69 15.72 -5.05
CA LEU A 68 -2.22 15.20 -6.31
C LEU A 68 -2.40 16.28 -7.39
N ASP A 69 -2.40 17.55 -6.99
CA ASP A 69 -2.55 18.70 -7.88
C ASP A 69 -1.21 19.29 -8.33
N LEU A 70 -0.09 18.69 -7.92
CA LEU A 70 1.24 19.16 -8.33
C LEU A 70 1.39 19.11 -9.86
N PRO A 71 1.98 20.15 -10.49
CA PRO A 71 2.15 20.21 -11.95
C PRO A 71 2.89 19.00 -12.54
N VAL A 72 3.90 18.48 -11.83
CA VAL A 72 4.70 17.32 -12.26
C VAL A 72 3.84 16.06 -12.50
N LEU A 73 2.69 15.96 -11.83
CA LEU A 73 1.78 14.83 -11.99
C LEU A 73 0.79 14.99 -13.16
N LYS A 74 0.72 16.17 -13.78
CA LYS A 74 -0.20 16.43 -14.91
C LYS A 74 0.45 16.16 -16.27
N GLU A 75 1.76 15.91 -16.29
CA GLU A 75 2.51 15.64 -17.50
C GLU A 75 2.41 14.18 -17.93
N GLY A 76 2.61 13.94 -19.23
CA GLY A 76 2.73 12.60 -19.78
C GLY A 76 4.08 11.97 -19.46
N VAL A 77 4.11 10.68 -19.14
CA VAL A 77 5.35 9.97 -18.82
C VAL A 77 5.84 9.18 -20.04
N ASP A 78 7.05 9.48 -20.52
CA ASP A 78 7.64 8.93 -21.75
C ASP A 78 7.71 7.39 -21.77
N PHE A 79 8.04 6.76 -20.63
CA PHE A 79 8.07 5.30 -20.51
C PHE A 79 6.72 4.64 -20.90
N TYR A 80 5.63 5.35 -20.65
CA TYR A 80 4.25 4.94 -20.95
C TYR A 80 3.69 5.62 -22.20
N GLY A 81 4.55 6.18 -23.05
CA GLY A 81 4.15 6.78 -24.32
C GLY A 81 3.49 8.13 -24.20
N GLY A 82 3.88 8.90 -23.18
CA GLY A 82 3.28 10.20 -22.91
C GLY A 82 1.90 10.10 -22.27
N GLN A 83 1.50 8.93 -21.78
CA GLN A 83 0.30 8.79 -20.97
C GLN A 83 0.46 9.58 -19.66
N ALA A 84 -0.54 10.39 -19.31
CA ALA A 84 -0.68 11.01 -17.99
C ALA A 84 -1.10 9.95 -16.96
N ILE A 85 -0.18 9.06 -16.59
CA ILE A 85 -0.47 7.87 -15.75
C ILE A 85 -0.98 8.24 -14.36
N TYR A 86 -0.60 9.41 -13.84
CA TYR A 86 -0.97 9.84 -12.50
C TYR A 86 -2.45 10.17 -12.38
N ASP A 87 -3.14 10.51 -13.48
CA ASP A 87 -4.60 10.65 -13.48
C ASP A 87 -5.28 9.30 -13.21
N VAL A 88 -4.71 8.20 -13.71
CA VAL A 88 -5.21 6.83 -13.43
C VAL A 88 -4.99 6.48 -11.96
N PHE A 89 -3.83 6.85 -11.40
CA PHE A 89 -3.56 6.64 -9.97
C PHE A 89 -4.45 7.50 -9.06
N ALA A 90 -4.76 8.73 -9.46
CA ALA A 90 -5.67 9.60 -8.72
C ALA A 90 -7.09 9.04 -8.69
N ALA A 91 -7.58 8.51 -9.81
CA ALA A 91 -8.86 7.82 -9.86
C ALA A 91 -8.87 6.59 -8.94
N ALA A 92 -7.86 5.71 -9.04
CA ALA A 92 -7.77 4.53 -8.19
C ALA A 92 -7.66 4.87 -6.69
N ALA A 93 -6.91 5.92 -6.33
CA ALA A 93 -6.77 6.36 -4.94
C ALA A 93 -8.11 6.78 -4.30
N ALA A 94 -9.03 7.34 -5.09
CA ALA A 94 -10.37 7.70 -4.62
C ALA A 94 -11.31 6.49 -4.44
N GLU A 95 -10.94 5.33 -4.97
CA GLU A 95 -11.72 4.07 -4.92
C GLU A 95 -11.21 3.09 -3.85
N VAL A 96 -10.20 3.49 -3.06
CA VAL A 96 -9.68 2.67 -1.97
C VAL A 96 -10.64 2.72 -0.78
N ASN A 97 -11.02 1.53 -0.28
CA ASN A 97 -11.81 1.43 0.94
C ASN A 97 -11.00 1.85 2.19
N PRO A 98 -11.36 2.94 2.90
CA PRO A 98 -10.64 3.40 4.08
C PRO A 98 -10.86 2.52 5.32
N ASP A 99 -11.85 1.62 5.31
CA ASP A 99 -12.24 0.79 6.46
C ASP A 99 -11.49 -0.55 6.52
N PHE A 100 -10.58 -0.83 5.58
CA PHE A 100 -9.73 -2.02 5.64
C PHE A 100 -8.67 -1.88 6.75
N LEU A 101 -8.53 -2.91 7.59
CA LEU A 101 -7.64 -2.90 8.74
C LEU A 101 -6.48 -3.89 8.58
N TRP A 102 -5.30 -3.45 8.98
CA TRP A 102 -4.12 -4.30 9.13
C TRP A 102 -4.00 -4.78 10.57
N GLY A 103 -3.95 -6.09 10.77
CA GLY A 103 -3.75 -6.69 12.10
C GLY A 103 -2.35 -6.44 12.69
N PRO A 104 -2.18 -6.62 14.02
CA PRO A 104 -0.90 -6.40 14.70
C PRO A 104 0.17 -7.47 14.37
N THR A 105 -0.24 -8.60 13.77
CA THR A 105 0.61 -9.74 13.41
C THR A 105 0.77 -9.89 11.89
N MET A 106 0.41 -8.87 11.09
CA MET A 106 0.34 -8.97 9.63
C MET A 106 1.63 -9.44 8.96
N THR A 107 2.81 -9.14 9.51
CA THR A 107 4.08 -9.66 8.97
C THR A 107 4.10 -11.19 8.94
N GLN A 108 3.63 -11.83 10.02
CA GLN A 108 3.52 -13.30 10.08
C GLN A 108 2.41 -13.79 9.17
N THR A 109 1.22 -13.16 9.22
CA THR A 109 0.08 -13.52 8.36
C THR A 109 0.48 -13.51 6.88
N TYR A 110 1.23 -12.50 6.43
CA TYR A 110 1.72 -12.42 5.06
C TYR A 110 2.68 -13.56 4.70
N ALA A 111 3.60 -13.89 5.60
CA ALA A 111 4.53 -15.00 5.39
C ALA A 111 3.78 -16.34 5.26
N ASP A 112 2.82 -16.60 6.16
CA ASP A 112 2.02 -17.83 6.15
C ASP A 112 1.18 -17.97 4.87
N VAL A 113 0.54 -16.87 4.43
CA VAL A 113 -0.19 -16.86 3.15
C VAL A 113 0.75 -17.10 1.97
N SER A 114 1.91 -16.44 1.95
CA SER A 114 2.90 -16.59 0.88
C SER A 114 3.40 -18.05 0.78
N ASP A 115 3.76 -18.66 1.90
CA ASP A 115 4.23 -20.05 1.96
C ASP A 115 3.13 -21.04 1.56
N GLY A 116 1.90 -20.80 2.01
CA GLY A 116 0.73 -21.59 1.62
C GLY A 116 0.44 -21.49 0.11
N PHE A 117 0.53 -20.30 -0.45
CA PHE A 117 0.34 -20.08 -1.89
C PHE A 117 1.45 -20.74 -2.70
N GLN A 118 2.71 -20.69 -2.24
CA GLN A 118 3.82 -21.40 -2.87
C GLN A 118 3.59 -22.93 -2.90
N LYS A 119 3.03 -23.50 -1.83
CA LYS A 119 2.64 -24.93 -1.80
C LYS A 119 1.50 -25.23 -2.78
N ALA A 120 0.47 -24.39 -2.80
CA ALA A 120 -0.67 -24.56 -3.70
C ALA A 120 -0.24 -24.54 -5.19
N VAL A 121 0.61 -23.59 -5.59
CA VAL A 121 1.10 -23.51 -6.99
C VAL A 121 2.01 -24.68 -7.38
N THR A 122 2.59 -25.38 -6.40
CA THR A 122 3.39 -26.61 -6.63
C THR A 122 2.58 -27.90 -6.47
N GLY A 123 1.25 -27.79 -6.37
CA GLY A 123 0.32 -28.94 -6.29
C GLY A 123 0.18 -29.54 -4.89
N GLN A 124 0.64 -28.85 -3.85
CA GLN A 124 0.55 -29.28 -2.46
C GLN A 124 -0.57 -28.51 -1.74
N GLY A 125 -1.80 -28.97 -1.89
CA GLY A 125 -2.99 -28.32 -1.32
C GLY A 125 -3.62 -27.28 -2.25
N THR A 126 -4.53 -26.48 -1.71
CA THR A 126 -5.27 -25.45 -2.44
C THR A 126 -5.01 -24.04 -1.89
N LEU A 127 -5.39 -23.01 -2.65
CA LEU A 127 -5.38 -21.63 -2.12
C LEU A 127 -6.34 -21.47 -0.93
N GLU A 128 -7.45 -22.20 -0.92
CA GLU A 128 -8.39 -22.21 0.21
C GLU A 128 -7.76 -22.82 1.46
N ASP A 129 -7.03 -23.92 1.33
CA ASP A 129 -6.29 -24.54 2.44
C ASP A 129 -5.22 -23.60 2.99
N ALA A 130 -4.52 -22.88 2.12
CA ALA A 130 -3.52 -21.89 2.50
C ALA A 130 -4.16 -20.75 3.31
N LEU A 131 -5.29 -20.21 2.86
CA LEU A 131 -6.00 -19.14 3.57
C LEU A 131 -6.54 -19.62 4.93
N LYS A 132 -7.14 -20.81 5.00
CA LYS A 132 -7.60 -21.38 6.28
C LYS A 132 -6.46 -21.59 7.26
N SER A 133 -5.34 -22.13 6.78
CA SER A 133 -4.16 -22.39 7.60
C SER A 133 -3.53 -21.09 8.11
N ALA A 134 -3.42 -20.07 7.25
CA ALA A 134 -2.93 -18.76 7.63
C ALA A 134 -3.87 -18.05 8.63
N GLN A 135 -5.19 -18.21 8.49
CA GLN A 135 -6.16 -17.71 9.46
C GLN A 135 -5.96 -18.38 10.82
N SER A 136 -5.91 -19.71 10.89
CA SER A 136 -5.67 -20.42 12.16
C SER A 136 -4.35 -20.00 12.81
N SER A 137 -3.25 -19.96 12.04
CA SER A 137 -1.93 -19.50 12.52
C SER A 137 -1.98 -18.05 13.06
N THR A 138 -2.71 -17.17 12.38
CA THR A 138 -2.88 -15.78 12.79
C THR A 138 -3.63 -15.69 14.12
N ILE A 139 -4.73 -16.45 14.29
CA ILE A 139 -5.51 -16.52 15.52
C ILE A 139 -4.63 -17.02 16.68
N ASP A 140 -3.96 -18.17 16.49
CA ASP A 140 -3.07 -18.76 17.49
C ASP A 140 -1.99 -17.76 17.94
N THR A 141 -1.43 -16.99 17.00
CA THR A 141 -0.41 -15.97 17.29
C THR A 141 -0.99 -14.81 18.10
N LEU A 142 -2.19 -14.34 17.77
CA LEU A 142 -2.87 -13.28 18.52
C LEU A 142 -3.17 -13.73 19.95
N GLU A 143 -3.70 -14.94 20.13
CA GLU A 143 -3.98 -15.53 21.43
C GLU A 143 -2.71 -15.71 22.28
N ALA A 144 -1.62 -16.19 21.67
CA ALA A 144 -0.31 -16.32 22.34
C ALA A 144 0.24 -14.97 22.83
N GLN A 145 -0.12 -13.87 22.17
CA GLN A 145 0.20 -12.50 22.57
C GLN A 145 -0.86 -11.87 23.48
N SER A 146 -1.86 -12.63 23.92
CA SER A 146 -3.00 -12.17 24.74
C SER A 146 -3.82 -11.05 24.09
N ILE A 147 -3.87 -11.04 22.75
CA ILE A 147 -4.73 -10.14 21.98
C ILE A 147 -6.08 -10.83 21.79
N PRO A 148 -7.22 -10.24 22.24
CA PRO A 148 -8.52 -10.86 22.09
C PRO A 148 -8.91 -11.07 20.61
N VAL A 149 -9.47 -12.23 20.30
CA VAL A 149 -9.96 -12.60 18.96
C VAL A 149 -11.45 -13.00 19.06
N SER A 150 -12.24 -12.62 18.04
CA SER A 150 -13.60 -13.15 17.85
C SER A 150 -13.60 -14.12 16.69
N GLU A 151 -14.16 -15.31 16.91
CA GLU A 151 -14.33 -16.36 15.90
C GLU A 151 -15.70 -16.29 15.21
#